data_AF-A0A3B8QB61-F1
#
_entry.id   AF-A0A3B8QB61-F1
#
_cell.length_a   1.000
_cell.length_b   1.000
_cell.length_c   1.000
_cell.angle_alpha   90.00
_cell.angle_beta   90.00
_cell.angle_gamma   90.00
#
_symmetry.space_group_name_H-M   'P 1'
#
loop_
_entity.id
_entity.type
_entity.pdbx_description
1 polymer ?
#
loop_
_entity_poly.entity_id
_entity_poly.type
_entity_poly.pdbx_seq_one_letter_code
_entity_poly.pdbx_strand_id
1 'polypeptide(L)'
;MATGTKDFYKTLGVSEKSNQAEIKSAYRTLAKKYHPDANPGNAKAAGRFKGIGEAYAVLSDPEKRKHYDQISRIPTRGFGRGGGAPRGSAAPSSGGFSFEDLEGFGGLGDIFSSIFDRRPKAAAPETNSGPAKGRSIEYSVEISFLTAVKGDKISIDVPITEGCATCGGSGASPGMGSKKCGECKGTGAISFGQGGFALNRPCPACFGRGEIPESPCNACSGSGTVRQNRRFKITVP
;
A
#
# COMPACT_ATOMS: atom_id res chain seq x y z
N MET A 1 -37.62 -2.55 2.77
CA MET A 1 -36.87 -3.80 2.56
C MET A 1 -35.63 -3.73 3.43
N ALA A 2 -35.51 -4.61 4.43
CA ALA A 2 -34.44 -4.54 5.41
C ALA A 2 -33.08 -4.81 4.73
N THR A 3 -32.22 -3.81 4.67
CA THR A 3 -30.78 -3.99 4.40
C THR A 3 -30.15 -4.56 5.68
N GLY A 4 -30.52 -5.81 5.98
CA GLY A 4 -29.96 -6.59 7.07
C GLY A 4 -28.58 -7.10 6.67
N THR A 5 -27.66 -7.06 7.63
CA THR A 5 -26.34 -7.69 7.60
C THR A 5 -26.39 -8.99 6.78
N LYS A 6 -25.65 -9.07 5.67
CA LYS A 6 -25.64 -10.25 4.79
C LYS A 6 -25.25 -11.48 5.61
N ASP A 7 -26.19 -12.39 5.80
CA ASP A 7 -25.95 -13.62 6.57
C ASP A 7 -25.23 -14.65 5.68
N PHE A 8 -23.90 -14.75 5.84
CA PHE A 8 -23.07 -15.65 5.05
C PHE A 8 -23.39 -17.13 5.29
N TYR A 9 -23.85 -17.50 6.49
CA TYR A 9 -24.28 -18.87 6.79
C TYR A 9 -25.55 -19.23 6.01
N LYS A 10 -26.53 -18.32 5.98
CA LYS A 10 -27.73 -18.51 5.14
C LYS A 10 -27.41 -18.51 3.64
N THR A 11 -26.41 -17.74 3.21
CA THR A 11 -26.00 -17.67 1.80
C THR A 11 -25.41 -19.00 1.31
N LEU A 12 -24.63 -19.67 2.15
CA LEU A 12 -24.10 -21.02 1.88
C LEU A 12 -25.08 -22.14 2.26
N GLY A 13 -26.18 -21.84 2.95
CA GLY A 13 -27.16 -22.83 3.41
C GLY A 13 -26.61 -23.76 4.49
N VAL A 14 -25.67 -23.28 5.31
CA VAL A 14 -25.00 -24.04 6.37
C VAL A 14 -25.32 -23.46 7.74
N SER A 15 -25.14 -24.25 8.79
CA SER A 15 -25.36 -23.81 10.17
C SER A 15 -24.20 -22.93 10.65
N GLU A 16 -24.47 -22.00 11.57
CA GLU A 16 -23.42 -21.24 12.28
C GLU A 16 -22.43 -22.16 13.03
N LYS A 17 -22.85 -23.38 13.36
CA LYS A 17 -22.03 -24.41 14.02
C LYS A 17 -21.30 -25.34 13.04
N SER A 18 -21.45 -25.15 11.73
CA SER A 18 -20.86 -26.04 10.73
C SER A 18 -19.33 -26.01 10.77
N ASN A 19 -18.72 -27.18 10.56
CA ASN A 19 -17.27 -27.30 10.50
C ASN A 19 -16.73 -26.85 9.13
N GLN A 20 -15.43 -26.56 9.01
CA GLN A 20 -14.83 -26.07 7.75
C GLN A 20 -15.03 -27.03 6.57
N ALA A 21 -15.03 -28.34 6.83
CA ALA A 21 -15.29 -29.35 5.82
C ALA A 21 -16.70 -29.24 5.22
N GLU A 22 -17.70 -28.93 6.05
CA GLU A 22 -19.10 -28.73 5.62
C GLU A 22 -19.27 -27.43 4.83
N ILE A 23 -18.60 -26.36 5.26
CA ILE A 23 -18.59 -25.08 4.54
C ILE A 23 -17.97 -25.25 3.14
N LYS A 24 -16.87 -26.01 3.06
CA LYS A 24 -16.18 -26.30 1.80
C LYS A 24 -17.00 -27.22 0.89
N SER A 25 -17.70 -28.21 1.43
CA SER A 25 -18.56 -29.08 0.64
C SER A 25 -19.79 -28.34 0.11
N ALA A 26 -20.43 -27.52 0.94
CA ALA A 26 -21.55 -26.67 0.54
C ALA A 26 -21.16 -25.68 -0.56
N TYR A 27 -20.00 -25.01 -0.41
CA TYR A 27 -19.47 -24.13 -1.45
C TYR A 27 -19.27 -24.87 -2.78
N ARG A 28 -18.64 -26.04 -2.77
CA ARG A 28 -18.39 -26.82 -4.00
C ARG A 28 -19.69 -27.21 -4.71
N THR A 29 -20.72 -27.60 -3.96
CA THR A 29 -22.03 -27.97 -4.51
C THR A 29 -22.73 -26.76 -5.13
N LEU A 30 -22.72 -25.62 -4.44
CA LEU A 30 -23.34 -24.39 -4.90
C LEU A 30 -22.57 -23.74 -6.06
N ALA A 31 -21.24 -23.76 -6.03
CA ALA A 31 -20.38 -23.25 -7.08
C ALA A 31 -20.57 -24.03 -8.39
N LYS A 32 -20.70 -25.37 -8.34
CA LYS A 32 -21.06 -26.17 -9.52
C LYS A 32 -22.45 -25.85 -10.04
N LYS A 33 -23.42 -25.65 -9.15
CA LYS A 33 -24.82 -25.35 -9.51
C LYS A 33 -24.99 -23.99 -10.17
N TYR A 34 -24.22 -22.99 -9.73
CA TYR A 34 -24.32 -21.60 -10.20
C TYR A 34 -23.11 -21.16 -11.04
N HIS A 35 -22.29 -22.11 -11.53
CA HIS A 35 -21.12 -21.79 -12.35
C HIS A 35 -21.54 -21.07 -13.63
N PRO A 36 -20.79 -20.03 -14.08
CA PRO A 36 -21.09 -19.31 -15.33
C PRO A 36 -21.13 -20.25 -16.54
N ASP A 37 -20.20 -21.20 -16.63
CA ASP A 37 -20.16 -22.18 -17.74
C ASP A 37 -21.38 -23.11 -17.78
N ALA A 38 -21.95 -23.44 -16.62
CA ALA A 38 -23.15 -24.28 -16.53
C ALA A 38 -24.45 -23.48 -16.67
N ASN A 39 -24.39 -22.14 -16.55
CA ASN A 39 -25.54 -21.24 -16.61
C ASN A 39 -25.23 -19.99 -17.45
N PRO A 40 -24.86 -20.14 -18.74
CA PRO A 40 -24.49 -19.02 -19.58
C PRO A 40 -25.67 -18.04 -19.73
N GLY A 41 -25.40 -16.74 -19.59
CA GLY A 41 -26.39 -15.67 -19.79
C GLY A 41 -27.41 -15.48 -18.65
N ASN A 42 -27.32 -16.26 -17.56
CA ASN A 42 -28.24 -16.12 -16.42
C ASN A 42 -27.69 -15.15 -15.36
N ALA A 43 -28.09 -13.88 -15.45
CA ALA A 43 -27.68 -12.83 -14.50
C ALA A 43 -28.04 -13.16 -13.03
N LYS A 44 -29.11 -13.92 -12.79
CA LYS A 44 -29.49 -14.36 -11.43
C LYS A 44 -28.52 -15.43 -10.90
N ALA A 45 -28.06 -16.34 -11.74
CA ALA A 45 -27.06 -17.34 -11.36
C ALA A 45 -25.71 -16.69 -11.06
N ALA A 46 -25.28 -15.74 -11.89
CA ALA A 46 -24.06 -14.95 -11.67
C ALA A 46 -24.11 -14.15 -10.36
N GLY A 47 -25.21 -13.48 -10.07
CA GLY A 47 -25.39 -12.76 -8.80
C GLY A 47 -25.35 -13.67 -7.58
N ARG A 48 -25.94 -14.87 -7.66
CA ARG A 48 -25.87 -15.88 -6.60
C ARG A 48 -24.46 -16.44 -6.44
N PHE A 49 -23.77 -16.72 -7.54
CA PHE A 49 -22.39 -17.20 -7.54
C PHE A 49 -21.45 -16.20 -6.84
N LYS A 50 -21.60 -14.91 -7.13
CA LYS A 50 -20.86 -13.82 -6.45
C LYS A 50 -21.11 -13.84 -4.94
N GLY A 51 -22.37 -13.94 -4.51
CA GLY A 51 -22.71 -14.04 -3.08
C GLY A 51 -22.16 -15.30 -2.39
N ILE A 52 -22.14 -16.43 -3.09
CA ILE A 52 -21.56 -17.69 -2.60
C ILE A 52 -20.04 -17.57 -2.43
N GLY A 53 -19.34 -16.92 -3.38
CA GLY A 53 -17.91 -16.65 -3.30
C GLY A 53 -17.55 -15.72 -2.14
N GLU A 54 -18.30 -14.63 -1.97
CA GLU A 54 -18.14 -13.69 -0.83
C GLU A 54 -18.29 -14.42 0.51
N ALA A 55 -19.33 -15.26 0.65
CA ALA A 55 -19.57 -16.00 1.88
C ALA A 55 -18.46 -17.03 2.17
N TYR A 56 -17.97 -17.74 1.15
CA TYR A 56 -16.88 -18.69 1.31
C TYR A 56 -15.57 -18.01 1.69
N ALA A 57 -15.22 -16.88 1.08
CA ALA A 57 -13.98 -16.15 1.37
C ALA A 57 -13.85 -15.71 2.83
N VAL A 58 -14.98 -15.48 3.50
CA VAL A 58 -15.05 -15.11 4.92
C VAL A 58 -15.16 -16.34 5.83
N LEU A 59 -15.98 -17.32 5.47
CA LEU A 59 -16.26 -18.49 6.33
C LEU A 59 -15.24 -19.63 6.20
N SER A 60 -14.43 -19.67 5.13
CA SER A 60 -13.42 -20.71 4.92
C SER A 60 -12.22 -20.58 5.85
N ASP A 61 -11.91 -19.36 6.27
CA ASP A 61 -10.76 -19.04 7.12
C ASP A 61 -11.22 -18.90 8.58
N PRO A 62 -10.66 -19.67 9.52
CA PRO A 62 -11.08 -19.62 10.92
C PRO A 62 -10.87 -18.25 11.59
N GLU A 63 -9.89 -17.44 11.16
CA GLU A 63 -9.68 -16.10 11.71
C GLU A 63 -10.74 -15.13 11.18
N LYS A 64 -10.98 -15.13 9.88
CA LYS A 64 -12.02 -14.29 9.25
C LYS A 64 -13.42 -14.64 9.74
N ARG A 65 -13.71 -15.93 9.93
CA ARG A 65 -14.96 -16.42 10.52
C ARG A 65 -15.15 -15.89 11.95
N LYS A 66 -14.11 -15.93 12.79
CA LYS A 66 -14.18 -15.38 14.16
C LYS A 66 -14.51 -13.89 14.15
N HIS A 67 -13.88 -13.11 13.28
CA HIS A 67 -14.17 -11.69 13.14
C HIS A 67 -15.60 -11.43 12.66
N TYR A 68 -16.06 -12.20 11.67
CA TYR A 68 -17.43 -12.12 11.19
C TYR A 68 -18.45 -12.48 12.28
N ASP A 69 -18.20 -13.54 13.05
CA ASP A 69 -19.05 -13.97 14.16
C ASP A 69 -19.07 -12.93 15.29
N GLN A 70 -17.94 -12.27 15.57
CA GLN A 70 -17.85 -11.18 16.54
C GLN A 70 -18.69 -9.97 16.12
N ILE A 71 -18.57 -9.55 14.86
CA ILE A 71 -19.30 -8.38 14.33
C ILE A 71 -20.79 -8.69 14.21
N SER A 72 -21.15 -9.90 13.78
CA SER A 72 -22.55 -10.33 13.62
C SER A 72 -23.30 -10.49 14.94
N ARG A 73 -22.57 -10.65 16.07
CA ARG A 73 -23.13 -10.76 17.42
C ARG A 73 -23.28 -9.41 18.13
N ILE A 74 -22.77 -8.31 17.58
CA ILE A 74 -23.00 -6.97 18.13
C ILE A 74 -24.43 -6.57 17.74
N PRO A 75 -25.39 -6.49 18.68
CA PRO A 75 -26.72 -6.05 18.34
C PRO A 75 -26.63 -4.57 17.92
N THR A 76 -27.03 -4.27 16.70
CA THR A 76 -27.27 -2.89 16.23
C THR A 76 -28.51 -2.35 16.95
N ARG A 77 -28.38 -2.08 18.25
CA ARG A 77 -29.41 -1.45 19.08
C ARG A 77 -28.93 -0.05 19.40
N GLY A 78 -29.36 0.93 18.61
CA GLY A 78 -29.42 2.31 19.10
C GLY A 78 -28.79 3.45 18.27
N PHE A 79 -28.68 3.36 16.94
CA PHE A 79 -28.44 4.57 16.13
C PHE A 79 -29.69 4.95 15.34
N GLY A 80 -30.71 5.43 16.08
CA GLY A 80 -31.96 5.93 15.53
C GLY A 80 -32.46 7.15 16.29
N ARG A 81 -32.29 8.33 15.67
CA ARG A 81 -33.09 9.57 15.80
C ARG A 81 -33.05 10.33 17.15
N GLY A 82 -32.40 11.51 17.15
CA GLY A 82 -32.71 12.59 18.11
C GLY A 82 -31.63 13.66 18.33
N GLY A 83 -31.59 14.68 17.48
CA GLY A 83 -31.33 16.10 17.80
C GLY A 83 -30.02 16.55 18.49
N GLY A 84 -29.24 17.39 17.76
CA GLY A 84 -28.55 18.55 18.37
C GLY A 84 -27.02 18.65 18.18
N ALA A 85 -26.61 19.71 17.46
CA ALA A 85 -25.28 20.37 17.43
C ALA A 85 -24.13 19.78 16.54
N PRO A 86 -23.25 20.64 15.98
CA PRO A 86 -22.88 20.57 14.56
C PRO A 86 -21.40 20.29 14.22
N ARG A 87 -21.23 19.52 13.14
CA ARG A 87 -20.27 19.66 12.01
C ARG A 87 -18.76 19.55 12.31
N GLY A 88 -18.18 18.39 11.97
CA GLY A 88 -16.74 18.29 11.73
C GLY A 88 -16.08 16.90 11.75
N SER A 89 -16.74 15.82 11.30
CA SER A 89 -16.06 14.53 11.14
C SER A 89 -16.69 13.71 10.01
N ALA A 90 -15.99 13.69 8.86
CA ALA A 90 -16.34 12.81 7.76
C ALA A 90 -16.04 11.37 8.18
N ALA A 91 -17.12 10.64 8.49
CA ALA A 91 -17.11 9.20 8.58
C ALA A 91 -16.56 8.60 7.27
N PRO A 92 -15.73 7.54 7.31
CA PRO A 92 -15.45 6.79 6.11
C PRO A 92 -16.75 6.09 5.72
N SER A 93 -17.25 6.47 4.56
CA SER A 93 -18.40 5.84 3.92
C SER A 93 -18.21 4.34 3.87
N SER A 94 -19.24 3.63 4.30
CA SER A 94 -19.59 2.31 3.83
C SER A 94 -19.68 2.32 2.29
N GLY A 95 -18.57 2.06 1.63
CA GLY A 95 -18.47 1.75 0.20
C GLY A 95 -17.99 0.32 0.09
N GLY A 96 -18.79 -0.54 -0.52
CA GLY A 96 -18.47 -1.96 -0.67
C GLY A 96 -17.17 -2.13 -1.44
N PHE A 97 -16.30 -3.02 -0.93
CA PHE A 97 -15.23 -3.59 -1.74
C PHE A 97 -15.90 -4.43 -2.84
N SER A 98 -16.11 -3.82 -4.01
CA SER A 98 -16.58 -4.52 -5.19
C SER A 98 -15.37 -5.20 -5.83
N PHE A 99 -15.48 -6.51 -6.06
CA PHE A 99 -14.43 -7.31 -6.69
C PHE A 99 -14.09 -6.84 -8.11
N GLU A 100 -14.98 -6.07 -8.76
CA GLU A 100 -14.71 -5.38 -10.03
C GLU A 100 -13.62 -4.28 -9.94
N ASP A 101 -13.30 -3.76 -8.75
CA ASP A 101 -12.21 -2.78 -8.58
C ASP A 101 -10.84 -3.47 -8.36
N LEU A 102 -10.84 -4.81 -8.29
CA LEU A 102 -9.68 -5.64 -7.99
C LEU A 102 -9.06 -6.31 -9.24
N GLU A 103 -9.75 -6.30 -10.38
CA GLU A 103 -9.25 -6.85 -11.65
C GLU A 103 -8.42 -5.83 -12.46
N GLY A 104 -8.51 -4.54 -12.14
CA GLY A 104 -7.74 -3.48 -12.81
C GLY A 104 -6.31 -3.28 -12.29
N PHE A 105 -5.97 -3.87 -11.14
CA PHE A 105 -4.65 -3.75 -10.52
C PHE A 105 -3.85 -5.04 -10.72
N GLY A 106 -3.23 -5.19 -11.90
CA GLY A 106 -2.27 -6.28 -12.21
C GLY A 106 -1.01 -6.24 -11.33
N GLY A 107 -1.15 -6.55 -10.04
CA GLY A 107 -0.04 -6.54 -9.07
C GLY A 107 -0.37 -7.16 -7.71
N LEU A 108 -1.55 -7.75 -7.51
CA LEU A 108 -1.96 -8.22 -6.18
C LEU A 108 -1.47 -9.65 -5.86
N GLY A 109 -0.94 -10.36 -6.87
CA GLY A 109 -0.26 -11.65 -6.66
C GLY A 109 1.00 -11.50 -5.80
N ASP A 110 1.75 -10.41 -5.97
CA ASP A 110 2.97 -10.13 -5.19
C ASP A 110 2.70 -9.60 -3.79
N ILE A 111 1.55 -8.95 -3.59
CA ILE A 111 1.13 -8.48 -2.26
C ILE A 111 0.62 -9.67 -1.43
N PHE A 112 0.00 -10.67 -2.05
CA PHE A 112 -0.47 -11.86 -1.33
C PHE A 112 0.64 -12.85 -0.98
N SER A 113 1.68 -12.98 -1.81
CA SER A 113 2.87 -13.83 -1.52
C SER A 113 3.70 -13.28 -0.35
N SER A 114 3.90 -11.96 -0.28
CA SER A 114 4.66 -11.31 0.79
C SER A 114 4.02 -11.39 2.19
N ILE A 115 2.69 -11.62 2.25
CA ILE A 115 1.95 -11.86 3.50
C ILE A 115 2.01 -13.34 3.90
N PHE A 116 2.04 -14.27 2.94
CA PHE A 116 1.97 -15.72 3.19
C PHE A 116 3.31 -16.36 3.57
N ASP A 117 4.45 -15.72 3.29
CA ASP A 117 5.79 -16.21 3.65
C ASP A 117 6.26 -15.83 5.07
N ARG A 118 5.42 -15.16 5.88
CA ARG A 118 5.72 -14.83 7.28
C ARG A 118 5.53 -16.04 8.21
N ARG A 119 6.42 -17.01 8.11
CA ARG A 119 6.75 -17.90 9.23
C ARG A 119 7.33 -17.06 10.39
N PRO A 120 6.97 -17.33 11.66
CA PRO A 120 7.49 -16.61 12.82
C PRO A 120 8.91 -17.09 13.10
N LYS A 121 9.89 -16.60 12.33
CA LYS A 121 11.30 -16.68 12.72
C LYS A 121 11.63 -15.35 13.39
N ALA A 122 12.01 -15.42 14.66
CA ALA A 122 12.56 -14.30 15.40
C ALA A 122 13.77 -13.74 14.66
N ALA A 123 13.53 -12.71 13.86
CA ALA A 123 14.54 -11.79 13.38
C ALA A 123 14.01 -10.42 13.77
N ALA A 124 14.75 -9.74 14.65
CA ALA A 124 14.52 -8.34 14.94
C ALA A 124 14.33 -7.58 13.62
N PRO A 125 13.42 -6.60 13.54
CA PRO A 125 13.35 -5.75 12.37
C PRO A 125 14.71 -5.06 12.26
N GLU A 126 15.55 -5.54 11.35
CA GLU A 126 16.71 -4.80 10.92
C GLU A 126 16.19 -3.45 10.49
N THR A 127 16.56 -2.43 11.27
CA THR A 127 16.44 -1.05 10.85
C THR A 127 17.36 -0.92 9.66
N ASN A 128 16.81 -1.18 8.47
CA ASN A 128 17.48 -0.98 7.20
C ASN A 128 17.60 0.53 6.96
N SER A 129 18.33 1.19 7.86
CA SER A 129 18.80 2.58 7.76
C SER A 129 20.09 2.61 6.95
N GLY A 130 20.20 1.73 5.95
CA GLY A 130 21.23 1.80 4.93
C GLY A 130 20.86 2.87 3.90
N PRO A 131 21.86 3.44 3.19
CA PRO A 131 21.59 4.39 2.11
C PRO A 131 20.65 3.76 1.09
N ALA A 132 19.47 4.37 0.90
CA ALA A 132 18.52 3.93 -0.09
C ALA A 132 19.15 3.99 -1.49
N LYS A 133 18.94 2.94 -2.30
CA LYS A 133 19.43 2.92 -3.68
C LYS A 133 18.83 4.11 -4.44
N GLY A 134 19.70 4.90 -5.06
CA GLY A 134 19.29 6.02 -5.91
C GLY A 134 18.45 5.58 -7.10
N ARG A 135 17.61 6.48 -7.60
CA ARG A 135 16.75 6.23 -8.76
C ARG A 135 17.58 6.16 -10.04
N SER A 136 17.26 5.23 -10.94
CA SER A 136 17.81 5.23 -12.30
C SER A 136 17.35 6.46 -13.07
N ILE A 137 18.20 6.97 -13.96
CA ILE A 137 17.90 8.08 -14.86
C ILE A 137 18.00 7.55 -16.28
N GLU A 138 16.93 7.73 -17.05
CA GLU A 138 16.89 7.46 -18.48
C GLU A 138 16.91 8.79 -19.22
N TYR A 139 17.67 8.86 -20.31
CA TYR A 139 17.83 10.08 -21.08
C TYR A 139 17.80 9.75 -22.58
N SER A 140 16.88 10.38 -23.31
CA SER A 140 16.79 10.25 -24.76
C SER A 140 17.70 11.27 -25.41
N VAL A 141 18.60 10.81 -26.28
CA VAL A 141 19.55 11.67 -26.98
C VAL A 141 19.29 11.59 -28.47
N GLU A 142 19.07 12.73 -29.10
CA GLU A 142 18.97 12.84 -30.54
C GLU A 142 20.38 12.97 -31.14
N ILE A 143 20.72 12.08 -32.07
CA ILE A 143 22.01 12.06 -32.76
C ILE A 143 21.82 12.21 -34.26
N SER A 144 22.84 12.74 -34.93
CA SER A 144 22.82 12.83 -36.40
C SER A 144 22.95 11.44 -37.04
N PHE A 145 22.35 11.26 -38.23
CA PHE A 145 22.44 10.00 -38.97
C PHE A 145 23.88 9.57 -39.25
N LEU A 146 24.75 10.52 -39.64
CA LEU A 146 26.17 10.24 -39.87
C LEU A 146 26.88 9.76 -38.59
N THR A 147 26.54 10.33 -37.44
CA THR A 147 27.05 9.91 -36.12
C THR A 147 26.59 8.50 -35.76
N ALA A 148 25.32 8.17 -36.05
CA ALA A 148 24.77 6.84 -35.80
C ALA A 148 25.41 5.74 -36.67
N VAL A 149 25.82 6.05 -37.90
CA VAL A 149 26.41 5.06 -38.82
C VAL A 149 27.91 4.89 -38.58
N LYS A 150 28.64 5.97 -38.28
CA LYS A 150 30.10 5.93 -38.12
C LYS A 150 30.57 5.57 -36.71
N GLY A 151 29.70 5.76 -35.71
CA GLY A 151 30.06 5.70 -34.29
C GLY A 151 30.92 6.92 -33.90
N ASP A 152 30.41 7.77 -33.01
CA ASP A 152 31.17 8.91 -32.48
C ASP A 152 30.95 9.04 -30.97
N LYS A 153 31.79 9.85 -30.31
CA LYS A 153 31.67 10.19 -28.90
C LYS A 153 30.87 11.48 -28.74
N ILE A 154 29.62 11.34 -28.31
CA ILE A 154 28.76 12.48 -28.01
C ILE A 154 28.90 12.86 -26.53
N SER A 155 28.78 14.16 -26.24
CA SER A 155 28.74 14.67 -24.86
C SER A 155 27.32 15.10 -24.53
N ILE A 156 26.75 14.56 -23.45
CA ILE A 156 25.43 14.96 -22.95
C ILE A 156 25.56 15.59 -21.57
N ASP A 157 24.78 16.63 -21.32
CA ASP A 157 24.70 17.30 -20.02
C ASP A 157 23.46 16.80 -19.28
N VAL A 158 23.66 15.96 -18.26
CA VAL A 158 22.58 15.33 -17.50
C VAL A 158 22.43 16.04 -16.15
N PRO A 159 21.25 16.58 -15.81
CA PRO A 159 21.00 17.14 -14.50
C PRO A 159 20.86 16.00 -13.49
N ILE A 160 21.80 15.94 -12.53
CA ILE A 160 21.81 14.95 -11.46
C ILE A 160 21.68 15.65 -10.10
N THR A 161 21.03 14.96 -9.16
CA THR A 161 20.94 15.42 -7.78
C THR A 161 22.09 14.79 -6.99
N GLU A 162 23.02 15.61 -6.50
CA GLU A 162 24.15 15.16 -5.71
C GLU A 162 24.05 15.61 -4.26
N GLY A 163 24.79 14.96 -3.36
CA GLY A 163 24.95 15.44 -2.00
C GLY A 163 25.55 16.85 -1.99
N CYS A 164 24.99 17.74 -1.18
CA CYS A 164 25.51 19.09 -1.06
C CYS A 164 26.95 19.05 -0.49
N ALA A 165 27.92 19.52 -1.27
CA ALA A 165 29.33 19.54 -0.87
C ALA A 165 29.59 20.39 0.39
N THR A 166 28.80 21.45 0.60
CA THR A 166 28.95 22.36 1.74
C THR A 166 28.53 21.73 3.06
N CYS A 167 27.46 20.92 3.09
CA CYS A 167 26.93 20.33 4.32
C CYS A 167 27.08 18.80 4.41
N GLY A 168 27.66 18.16 3.39
CA GLY A 168 27.84 16.71 3.34
C GLY A 168 26.54 15.91 3.36
N GLY A 169 25.41 16.50 2.96
CA GLY A 169 24.10 15.84 3.01
C GLY A 169 23.25 16.12 4.25
N SER A 170 23.83 16.71 5.30
CA SER A 170 23.08 17.02 6.54
C SER A 170 21.98 18.06 6.34
N GLY A 171 22.18 19.00 5.40
CA GLY A 171 21.33 20.17 5.22
C GLY A 171 21.56 21.26 6.29
N ALA A 172 22.47 21.06 7.24
CA ALA A 172 22.87 22.07 8.22
C ALA A 172 23.97 22.99 7.66
N SER A 173 24.03 24.23 8.10
CA SER A 173 25.18 25.10 7.78
C SER A 173 26.48 24.52 8.36
N PRO A 174 27.64 24.71 7.68
CA PRO A 174 28.93 24.25 8.18
C PRO A 174 29.18 24.76 9.61
N GLY A 175 29.46 23.84 10.54
CA GLY A 175 29.76 24.17 11.94
C GLY A 175 28.54 24.43 12.84
N MET A 176 27.31 24.41 12.31
CA MET A 176 26.10 24.38 13.15
C MET A 176 25.60 22.96 13.34
N GLY A 177 25.07 22.69 14.53
CA GLY A 177 24.54 21.38 14.90
C GLY A 177 23.17 21.10 14.29
N SER A 178 22.78 19.83 14.38
CA SER A 178 21.43 19.35 14.12
C SER A 178 20.75 19.01 15.46
N LYS A 179 19.44 19.30 15.56
CA LYS A 179 18.61 18.86 16.69
C LYS A 179 17.84 17.61 16.31
N LYS A 180 17.63 16.70 17.26
CA LYS A 180 16.75 15.55 17.03
C LYS A 180 15.34 16.01 16.71
N CYS A 181 14.73 15.42 15.69
CA CYS A 181 13.36 15.72 15.32
C CYS A 181 12.42 15.32 16.46
N GLY A 182 11.62 16.27 16.97
CA GLY A 182 10.66 15.99 18.04
C GLY A 182 9.52 15.07 17.62
N GLU A 183 9.16 15.07 16.33
CA GLU A 183 8.01 14.33 15.81
C GLU A 183 8.30 12.84 15.60
N CYS A 184 9.47 12.48 15.07
CA CYS A 184 9.90 11.08 14.92
C CYS A 184 10.91 10.63 15.98
N LYS A 185 11.32 11.51 16.91
CA LYS A 185 12.32 11.24 17.95
C LYS A 185 13.65 10.68 17.44
N GLY A 186 14.08 11.08 16.25
CA GLY A 186 15.31 10.58 15.61
C GLY A 186 15.11 9.38 14.68
N THR A 187 13.90 8.82 14.60
CA THR A 187 13.64 7.59 13.83
C THR A 187 13.56 7.84 12.31
N GLY A 188 13.38 9.09 11.88
CA GLY A 188 13.23 9.45 10.46
C GLY A 188 11.87 9.09 9.86
N ALA A 189 11.18 8.08 10.39
CA ALA A 189 9.84 7.68 10.00
C ALA A 189 8.83 7.86 11.13
N ILE A 190 7.56 8.06 10.76
CA ILE A 190 6.40 7.99 11.65
C ILE A 190 5.56 6.78 11.25
N SER A 191 5.17 5.97 12.23
CA SER A 191 4.29 4.82 12.04
C SER A 191 2.85 5.25 12.27
N PHE A 192 1.96 4.97 11.32
CA PHE A 192 0.53 5.21 11.46
C PHE A 192 -0.25 3.91 11.18
N GLY A 193 -1.26 3.65 12.00
CA GLY A 193 -2.02 2.40 11.97
C GLY A 193 -2.42 1.98 13.38
N GLN A 194 -3.54 1.27 13.49
CA GLN A 194 -4.03 0.71 14.75
C GLN A 194 -3.87 -0.81 14.72
N GLY A 195 -3.31 -1.37 15.81
CA GLY A 195 -3.09 -2.82 15.93
C GLY A 195 -1.84 -3.32 15.21
N GLY A 196 -1.83 -4.60 14.80
CA GLY A 196 -0.68 -5.26 14.17
C GLY A 196 -0.34 -4.79 12.75
N PHE A 197 -1.04 -3.78 12.22
CA PHE A 197 -0.84 -3.22 10.89
C PHE A 197 -0.47 -1.73 11.00
N ALA A 198 0.82 -1.46 11.22
CA ALA A 198 1.37 -0.12 11.16
C ALA A 198 2.14 0.08 9.85
N LEU A 199 1.86 1.18 9.15
CA LEU A 199 2.59 1.59 7.95
C LEU A 199 3.56 2.71 8.32
N ASN A 200 4.81 2.59 7.89
CA ASN A 200 5.82 3.62 8.10
C ASN A 200 5.83 4.60 6.92
N ARG A 201 5.73 5.89 7.22
CA ARG A 201 5.97 6.98 6.25
C ARG A 201 7.14 7.83 6.72
N PRO A 202 7.95 8.41 5.81
CA PRO A 202 8.91 9.44 6.18
C PRO A 202 8.24 10.56 7.00
N CYS A 203 8.92 10.96 8.08
CA CYS A 203 8.46 12.03 8.97
C CYS A 203 8.41 13.37 8.21
N PRO A 204 7.29 14.12 8.28
CA PRO A 204 7.14 15.37 7.54
C PRO A 204 8.05 16.49 8.07
N ALA A 205 8.35 16.53 9.38
CA ALA A 205 9.23 17.56 9.94
C ALA A 205 10.71 17.43 9.54
N CYS A 206 11.23 16.20 9.38
CA CYS A 206 12.65 15.95 9.04
C CYS A 206 12.88 15.36 7.64
N PHE A 207 11.82 15.09 6.87
CA PHE A 207 11.86 14.47 5.56
C PHE A 207 12.63 13.14 5.51
N GLY A 208 12.51 12.32 6.56
CA GLY A 208 13.24 11.04 6.63
C GLY A 208 14.58 11.10 7.36
N ARG A 209 15.11 12.29 7.69
CA ARG A 209 16.48 12.44 8.22
C ARG A 209 16.63 12.12 9.71
N GLY A 210 15.55 12.13 10.48
CA GLY A 210 15.60 11.96 11.94
C GLY A 210 16.08 13.20 12.72
N GLU A 211 16.79 14.09 12.05
CA GLU A 211 17.33 15.33 12.62
C GLU A 211 16.90 16.56 11.80
N ILE A 212 16.81 17.70 12.47
CA ILE A 212 16.42 18.99 11.91
C ILE A 212 17.61 19.95 12.09
N PRO A 213 18.11 20.58 11.01
CA PRO A 213 19.20 21.54 11.11
C PRO A 213 18.76 22.79 11.88
N GLU A 214 19.61 23.32 12.77
CA GLU A 214 19.34 24.59 13.47
C GLU A 214 19.31 25.77 12.50
N SER A 215 20.23 25.77 11.54
CA SER A 215 20.21 26.69 10.40
C SER A 215 20.29 25.92 9.09
N PRO A 216 19.43 26.25 8.12
CA PRO A 216 19.50 25.63 6.80
C PRO A 216 20.82 26.02 6.12
N CYS A 217 21.47 25.06 5.49
CA CYS A 217 22.64 25.32 4.66
C CYS A 217 22.29 26.27 3.52
N ASN A 218 23.08 27.34 3.34
CA ASN A 218 22.86 28.33 2.27
C ASN A 218 22.92 27.74 0.85
N ALA A 219 23.74 26.70 0.63
CA ALA A 219 23.94 26.12 -0.70
C ALA A 219 22.79 25.20 -1.15
N CYS A 220 22.11 24.53 -0.23
CA CYS A 220 21.02 23.59 -0.53
C CYS A 220 19.68 23.98 0.12
N SER A 221 19.62 25.13 0.78
CA SER A 221 18.46 25.62 1.53
C SER A 221 17.87 24.58 2.50
N GLY A 222 18.74 23.76 3.10
CA GLY A 222 18.34 22.71 4.03
C GLY A 222 17.91 21.38 3.41
N SER A 223 17.95 21.20 2.09
CA SER A 223 17.57 19.93 1.43
C SER A 223 18.62 18.82 1.55
N GLY A 224 19.87 19.18 1.87
CA GLY A 224 21.02 18.25 1.88
C GLY A 224 21.51 17.85 0.48
N THR A 225 20.80 18.22 -0.58
CA THR A 225 21.14 17.84 -1.96
C THR A 225 21.07 19.04 -2.91
N VAL A 226 21.89 19.03 -3.95
CA VAL A 226 21.96 20.10 -4.95
C VAL A 226 21.82 19.49 -6.34
N ARG A 227 21.09 20.17 -7.23
CA ARG A 227 21.02 19.78 -8.65
C ARG A 227 22.26 20.34 -9.36
N GLN A 228 23.03 19.46 -9.98
CA GLN A 228 24.19 19.83 -10.79
C GLN A 228 24.11 19.17 -12.16
N ASN A 229 24.55 19.87 -13.20
CA ASN A 229 24.66 19.30 -14.53
C ASN A 229 26.01 18.60 -14.65
N ARG A 230 26.01 17.27 -14.83
CA ARG A 230 27.22 16.52 -15.16
C ARG A 230 27.27 16.20 -16.63
N ARG A 231 28.44 16.43 -17.21
CA ARG A 231 28.74 16.09 -18.59
C ARG A 231 29.22 14.65 -18.68
N PHE A 232 28.48 13.82 -19.41
CA PHE A 232 28.85 12.45 -19.70
C PHE A 232 29.27 12.31 -21.16
N LYS A 233 30.38 11.62 -21.40
CA LYS A 233 30.79 11.22 -22.75
C LYS A 233 30.29 9.82 -23.02
N ILE A 234 29.42 9.67 -24.00
CA ILE A 234 28.82 8.39 -24.39
C ILE A 234 29.32 8.04 -25.79
N THR A 235 29.75 6.79 -25.96
CA THR A 235 30.12 6.25 -27.27
C THR A 235 28.86 5.71 -27.93
N VAL A 236 28.53 6.23 -29.11
CA VAL A 236 27.46 5.68 -29.95
C VAL A 236 28.00 4.42 -30.63
N PRO A 237 27.34 3.25 -30.46
CA PRO A 237 27.75 2.00 -31.08
C PRO A 237 27.50 1.96 -32.59
#